data_AF-A0A9N9J219-F1
#
_entry.id   AF-A0A9N9J219-F1
#
_cell.length_a   1.000
_cell.length_b   1.000
_cell.length_c   1.000
_cell.angle_alpha   90.00
_cell.angle_beta   90.00
_cell.angle_gamma   90.00
#
_symmetry.space_group_name_H-M   'P 1'
#
loop_
_entity.id
_entity.type
_entity.pdbx_description
1 polymer ?
#
loop_
_entity_poly.entity_id
_entity_poly.type
_entity_poly.pdbx_seq_one_letter_code
_entity_poly.pdbx_strand_id
1 'polypeptide(L)'
;MVASNRIHLPIFTHNNPLYANIKGRVSIFVLKKINKQYQKAAHATIQEPLPPCIKSFSKTMGYSLVPQADENTSLHEDTLQPLLRNLQKRYQEWPKFQQVAAHVILDNMINAPLMVLQNPKVIPTRGRPSGTTNKRSTNSTKRDPSGFEFVVQ
;
A
#
# COMPACT_ATOMS: atom_id res chain seq x y z
N MET A 1 -28.68 -2.07 26.87
CA MET A 1 -28.42 -1.05 25.83
C MET A 1 -27.12 -0.35 26.19
N VAL A 2 -26.01 -0.64 25.52
CA VAL A 2 -24.72 0.03 25.81
C VAL A 2 -24.68 1.31 24.99
N ALA A 3 -24.82 2.46 25.68
CA ALA A 3 -24.71 3.77 25.07
C ALA A 3 -23.34 3.91 24.39
N SER A 4 -23.35 4.14 23.07
CA SER A 4 -22.15 4.47 22.31
C SER A 4 -21.76 5.90 22.66
N ASN A 5 -21.03 6.06 23.76
CA ASN A 5 -20.37 7.31 24.12
C ASN A 5 -19.27 7.57 23.08
N ARG A 6 -19.67 8.18 21.96
CA ARG A 6 -18.72 8.74 20.98
C ARG A 6 -18.01 9.88 21.68
N ILE A 7 -16.84 9.57 22.25
CA ILE A 7 -15.93 10.56 22.82
C ILE A 7 -15.65 11.61 21.74
N HIS A 8 -16.18 12.81 21.94
CA HIS A 8 -16.01 13.94 21.05
C HIS A 8 -14.58 14.48 21.22
N LEU A 9 -13.66 14.04 20.35
CA LEU A 9 -12.31 14.59 20.33
C LEU A 9 -12.31 15.87 19.47
N PRO A 10 -11.77 17.00 19.97
CA PRO A 10 -11.74 18.28 19.24
C PRO A 10 -10.91 18.23 17.95
N ILE A 11 -10.14 17.16 17.73
CA ILE A 11 -9.40 16.91 16.47
C ILE A 11 -10.37 16.74 15.27
N PHE A 12 -11.63 16.36 15.52
CA PHE A 12 -12.63 16.09 14.47
C PHE A 12 -13.68 17.19 14.30
N THR A 13 -13.58 18.31 15.02
CA THR A 13 -14.49 19.45 14.84
C THR A 13 -14.36 20.09 13.46
N HIS A 14 -13.18 19.95 12.84
CA HIS A 14 -12.96 20.33 11.46
C HIS A 14 -12.94 19.09 10.57
N ASN A 15 -13.67 19.14 9.45
CA ASN A 15 -13.59 18.17 8.38
C ASN A 15 -12.18 18.22 7.77
N ASN A 16 -11.21 17.60 8.43
CA ASN A 16 -9.86 17.51 7.92
C ASN A 16 -9.88 16.58 6.70
N PRO A 17 -9.58 17.09 5.49
CA PRO A 17 -9.64 16.29 4.26
C PRO A 17 -8.70 15.08 4.31
N LEU A 18 -7.62 15.15 5.10
CA LEU A 18 -6.67 14.05 5.28
C LEU A 18 -7.32 12.76 5.78
N TYR A 19 -8.41 12.87 6.55
CA TYR A 19 -9.09 11.71 7.13
C TYR A 19 -10.44 11.41 6.49
N ALA A 20 -10.85 12.15 5.46
CA ALA A 20 -12.19 12.04 4.87
C ALA A 20 -12.53 10.60 4.44
N ASN A 21 -11.57 9.89 3.85
CA ASN A 21 -11.76 8.53 3.32
C ASN A 21 -11.78 7.44 4.39
N ILE A 22 -11.23 7.71 5.59
CA ILE A 22 -11.12 6.75 6.69
C ILE A 22 -12.05 7.08 7.86
N LYS A 23 -12.59 8.31 7.91
CA LYS A 23 -13.55 8.76 8.90
C LYS A 23 -14.80 7.88 8.84
N GLY A 24 -15.16 7.28 9.98
CA GLY A 24 -16.29 6.35 10.09
C GLY A 24 -16.00 4.91 9.69
N ARG A 25 -14.86 4.61 9.06
CA ARG A 25 -14.44 3.23 8.72
C ARG A 25 -13.50 2.61 9.75
N VAL A 26 -12.77 3.44 10.49
CA VAL A 26 -11.84 2.99 11.53
C VAL A 26 -12.22 3.60 12.88
N SER A 27 -11.78 2.95 13.96
CA SER A 27 -12.09 3.41 15.31
C SER A 27 -11.44 4.76 15.62
N ILE A 28 -12.05 5.51 16.52
CA ILE A 28 -11.54 6.81 17.00
C ILE A 28 -10.12 6.65 17.59
N PHE A 29 -9.84 5.51 18.24
CA PHE A 29 -8.51 5.20 18.79
C PHE A 29 -7.45 5.08 17.69
N VAL A 30 -7.78 4.41 16.58
CA VAL A 30 -6.89 4.27 15.43
C VAL A 30 -6.63 5.64 14.81
N LEU A 31 -7.67 6.44 14.59
CA LEU A 31 -7.49 7.80 14.06
C LEU A 31 -6.62 8.67 14.98
N LYS A 32 -6.80 8.58 16.30
CA LYS A 32 -5.96 9.29 17.27
C LYS A 32 -4.49 8.86 17.17
N LYS A 33 -4.22 7.58 16.95
CA LYS A 33 -2.86 7.07 16.73
C LYS A 33 -2.28 7.57 15.41
N ILE A 34 -3.05 7.56 14.33
CA ILE A 34 -2.63 8.08 13.02
C ILE A 34 -2.29 9.57 13.13
N ASN A 35 -3.16 10.38 13.73
CA ASN A 35 -2.90 11.81 13.92
C ASN A 35 -1.66 12.08 14.79
N LYS A 36 -1.44 11.26 15.84
CA LYS A 36 -0.23 11.35 16.65
C LYS A 36 1.04 11.06 15.82
N GLN A 37 1.01 10.07 14.93
CA GLN A 37 2.14 9.79 14.06
C GLN A 37 2.33 10.89 13.02
N TYR A 38 1.24 11.42 12.46
CA TYR A 38 1.30 12.56 11.54
C TYR A 38 1.96 13.79 12.18
N GLN A 39 1.55 14.17 13.40
CA GLN A 39 2.16 15.29 14.12
C GLN A 39 3.65 15.05 14.40
N LYS A 40 4.03 13.82 14.78
CA LYS A 40 5.44 13.46 14.97
C LYS A 40 6.25 13.61 13.68
N ALA A 41 5.69 13.22 12.54
CA ALA A 41 6.35 13.36 11.25
C ALA A 41 6.40 14.83 10.79
N ALA A 42 5.33 15.59 10.99
CA ALA A 42 5.24 16.99 10.59
C ALA A 42 6.17 17.92 11.40
N HIS A 43 6.45 17.58 12.66
CA HIS A 43 7.37 18.34 13.52
C HIS A 43 8.79 17.75 13.56
N ALA A 44 9.07 16.66 12.83
CA ALA A 44 10.41 16.11 12.75
C ALA A 44 11.33 17.15 12.10
N THR A 45 12.36 17.54 12.85
CA THR A 45 13.37 18.53 12.43
C THR A 45 14.75 17.88 12.52
N ILE A 46 15.76 18.43 11.86
CA ILE A 46 17.15 17.93 11.88
C ILE A 46 17.69 17.72 13.32
N GLN A 47 17.20 18.50 14.28
CA GLN A 47 17.58 18.42 15.71
C GLN A 47 16.85 17.31 16.49
N GLU A 48 15.67 16.89 16.03
CA GLU A 48 14.90 15.77 16.61
C GLU A 48 14.42 14.84 15.47
N PRO A 49 15.33 14.02 14.94
CA PRO A 49 14.99 13.11 13.86
C PRO A 49 14.04 12.01 14.34
N LEU A 50 13.20 11.52 13.42
CA LEU A 50 12.39 10.34 13.69
C LEU A 50 13.31 9.14 13.96
N PRO A 51 12.94 8.26 14.91
CA PRO A 51 13.70 7.05 15.14
C PRO A 51 13.72 6.18 13.87
N PRO A 52 14.79 5.41 13.65
CA PRO A 52 14.92 4.56 12.48
C PRO A 52 13.73 3.61 12.35
N CYS A 53 13.26 3.42 11.12
CA CYS A 53 12.10 2.58 10.84
C CYS A 53 12.35 1.16 11.33
N ILE A 54 11.51 0.69 12.26
CA ILE A 54 11.57 -0.68 12.76
C ILE A 54 11.03 -1.59 11.65
N LYS A 55 11.86 -2.55 11.19
CA LYS A 55 11.55 -3.54 10.14
C LYS A 55 10.46 -4.56 10.53
N SER A 56 9.66 -4.29 11.56
CA SER A 56 8.58 -5.17 12.01
C SER A 56 7.53 -5.36 10.91
N PHE A 57 7.17 -4.29 10.21
CA PHE A 57 6.16 -4.37 9.15
C PHE A 57 6.66 -5.08 7.90
N SER A 58 7.94 -4.94 7.55
CA SER A 58 8.48 -5.67 6.39
C SER A 58 8.53 -7.18 6.63
N LYS A 59 8.84 -7.60 7.87
CA LYS A 59 8.84 -9.01 8.26
C LYS A 59 7.44 -9.63 8.26
N THR A 60 6.42 -8.89 8.66
CA THR A 60 5.05 -9.42 8.79
C THR A 60 4.19 -9.22 7.55
N MET A 61 4.36 -8.12 6.83
CA MET A 61 3.52 -7.74 5.69
C MET A 61 4.19 -7.96 4.33
N GLY A 62 5.45 -8.39 4.29
CA GLY A 62 6.18 -8.66 3.04
C GLY A 62 6.50 -7.42 2.21
N TYR A 63 6.21 -6.21 2.70
CA TYR A 63 6.57 -4.97 2.03
C TYR A 63 8.03 -4.64 2.32
N SER A 64 8.87 -4.66 1.28
CA SER A 64 10.19 -4.06 1.35
C SER A 64 10.01 -2.55 1.44
N LEU A 65 10.23 -1.97 2.62
CA LEU A 65 10.48 -0.54 2.73
C LEU A 65 11.87 -0.31 2.14
N VAL A 66 11.93 -0.05 0.84
CA VAL A 66 13.10 0.60 0.26
C VAL A 66 13.19 1.95 0.95
N PRO A 67 14.28 2.28 1.64
CA PRO A 67 14.49 3.64 2.09
C PRO A 67 14.51 4.49 0.80
N GLN A 68 13.54 5.38 0.62
CA GLN A 68 13.84 6.60 -0.12
C GLN A 68 14.85 7.34 0.73
N ALA A 69 16.12 7.06 0.44
CA ALA A 69 17.26 7.67 1.05
C ALA A 69 17.42 9.06 0.41
N ASP A 70 16.73 10.03 1.00
CA ASP A 70 17.24 11.39 1.00
C ASP A 70 18.30 11.46 2.12
N GLU A 71 19.51 11.87 1.73
CA GLU A 71 20.75 11.97 2.52
C GLU A 71 21.50 10.66 2.85
N ASN A 72 22.24 10.15 1.86
CA ASN A 72 23.65 9.71 1.98
C ASN A 72 24.11 9.08 0.64
N THR A 73 24.29 9.93 -0.37
CA THR A 73 24.65 9.57 -1.75
C THR A 73 26.08 9.03 -1.91
N SER A 74 26.92 9.05 -0.86
CA SER A 74 28.35 8.72 -0.97
C SER A 74 28.70 7.24 -0.83
N LEU A 75 27.89 6.43 -0.12
CA LEU A 75 28.22 5.02 0.11
C LEU A 75 27.85 4.09 -1.07
N HIS A 76 26.98 4.55 -1.98
CA HIS A 76 26.48 3.71 -3.08
C HIS A 76 27.31 3.86 -4.38
N GLU A 77 28.02 4.98 -4.54
CA GLU A 77 28.93 5.23 -5.68
C GLU A 77 29.98 4.12 -5.81
N ASP A 78 30.61 3.71 -4.70
CA ASP A 78 31.68 2.71 -4.69
C ASP A 78 31.24 1.34 -5.23
N THR A 79 29.95 1.01 -5.12
CA THR A 79 29.39 -0.26 -5.63
C THR A 79 28.86 -0.13 -7.06
N LEU A 80 28.36 1.05 -7.44
CA LEU A 80 27.79 1.29 -8.77
C LEU A 80 28.88 1.45 -9.84
N GLN A 81 29.93 2.21 -9.53
CA GLN A 81 31.05 2.50 -10.43
C GLN A 81 31.72 1.23 -11.03
N PRO A 82 32.07 0.19 -10.26
CA PRO A 82 32.65 -1.03 -10.84
C PRO A 82 31.67 -1.77 -11.75
N LEU A 83 30.37 -1.72 -11.44
CA LEU A 83 29.33 -2.37 -12.24
C LEU A 83 29.14 -1.65 -13.58
N LEU A 84 29.13 -0.32 -13.58
CA LEU A 84 29.07 0.50 -14.79
C LEU A 84 30.29 0.26 -15.69
N ARG A 85 31.50 0.19 -15.10
CA ARG A 85 32.71 -0.15 -15.87
C ARG A 85 32.63 -1.55 -16.50
N ASN A 86 32.10 -2.53 -15.77
CA ASN A 86 31.93 -3.89 -16.29
C ASN A 86 30.94 -3.92 -17.46
N LEU A 87 29.80 -3.25 -17.30
CA LEU A 87 28.79 -3.12 -18.34
C LEU A 87 29.36 -2.45 -19.59
N GLN A 88 30.06 -1.32 -19.42
CA GLN A 88 30.71 -0.61 -20.53
C GLN A 88 31.71 -1.51 -21.26
N LYS A 89 32.54 -2.27 -20.54
CA LYS A 89 33.50 -3.20 -21.15
C LYS A 89 32.78 -4.26 -21.99
N ARG A 90 31.74 -4.89 -21.46
CA ARG A 90 30.96 -5.90 -22.20
C ARG A 90 30.27 -5.32 -23.42
N TYR A 91 29.75 -4.10 -23.32
CA TYR A 91 29.12 -3.41 -24.45
C TYR A 91 30.12 -3.18 -25.60
N GLN A 92 31.38 -2.84 -25.29
CA GLN A 92 32.43 -2.67 -26.30
C GLN A 92 32.82 -4.00 -26.97
N GLU A 93 32.75 -5.11 -26.24
CA GLU A 93 33.02 -6.45 -26.78
C GLU A 93 31.90 -6.97 -27.70
N TRP A 94 30.71 -6.36 -27.66
CA TRP A 94 29.58 -6.79 -28.49
C TRP A 94 29.74 -6.42 -29.96
N PRO A 95 29.21 -7.25 -30.89
CA PRO A 95 29.10 -6.90 -32.29
C PRO A 95 28.29 -5.63 -32.53
N LYS A 96 28.64 -4.87 -33.58
CA LYS A 96 28.01 -3.57 -33.92
C LYS A 96 26.48 -3.64 -33.99
N PHE A 97 25.90 -4.72 -34.52
CA PHE A 97 24.45 -4.85 -34.62
C PHE A 97 23.75 -4.92 -33.26
N GLN A 98 24.40 -5.53 -32.26
CA GLN A 98 23.86 -5.63 -30.90
C GLN A 98 23.99 -4.29 -30.17
N GLN A 99 25.06 -3.55 -30.41
CA GLN A 99 25.24 -2.20 -29.88
C GLN A 99 24.13 -1.26 -30.37
N VAL A 100 23.82 -1.29 -31.67
CA VAL A 100 22.73 -0.49 -32.24
C VAL A 100 21.37 -0.86 -31.63
N ALA A 101 21.08 -2.17 -31.49
CA ALA A 101 19.84 -2.63 -30.86
C ALA A 101 19.73 -2.18 -29.41
N ALA A 102 20.80 -2.31 -28.63
CA ALA A 102 20.85 -1.86 -27.24
C ALA A 102 20.68 -0.34 -27.11
N HIS A 103 21.28 0.44 -28.02
CA HIS A 103 21.12 1.89 -28.06
C HIS A 103 19.66 2.29 -28.28
N VAL A 104 18.95 1.63 -29.21
CA VAL A 104 17.52 1.88 -29.46
C VAL A 104 16.69 1.54 -28.21
N ILE A 105 16.99 0.45 -27.52
CA ILE A 105 16.29 0.05 -26.29
C ILE A 105 16.50 1.08 -25.18
N LEU A 106 17.74 1.53 -24.97
CA LEU A 106 18.07 2.52 -23.94
C LEU A 106 17.41 3.87 -24.23
N ASP A 107 17.43 4.31 -25.48
CA ASP A 107 16.78 5.54 -25.92
C ASP A 107 15.27 5.46 -25.67
N ASN A 108 14.64 4.32 -25.98
CA ASN A 108 13.24 4.07 -25.66
C ASN A 108 12.98 4.09 -24.15
N MET A 109 13.88 3.58 -23.31
CA MET A 109 13.68 3.60 -21.84
C MET A 109 13.81 4.99 -21.23
N ILE A 110 14.78 5.79 -21.71
CA ILE A 110 15.01 7.15 -21.23
C ILE A 110 13.86 8.06 -21.65
N ASN A 111 13.39 7.92 -22.89
CA ASN A 111 12.34 8.76 -23.47
C ASN A 111 10.94 8.19 -23.25
N ALA A 112 10.81 6.97 -22.71
CA ALA A 112 9.50 6.40 -22.40
C ALA A 112 8.79 7.29 -21.37
N PRO A 113 7.52 7.65 -21.61
CA PRO A 113 6.72 8.27 -20.58
C PRO A 113 6.70 7.32 -19.38
N LEU A 114 7.11 7.83 -18.22
CA LEU A 114 7.15 7.09 -16.96
C LEU A 114 5.80 6.38 -16.80
N MET A 115 5.78 5.04 -16.96
CA MET A 115 4.57 4.27 -16.76
C MET A 115 4.24 4.35 -15.28
N VAL A 116 3.38 5.32 -14.93
CA VAL A 116 2.72 5.33 -13.64
C VAL A 116 1.93 4.03 -13.60
N LEU A 117 2.39 3.07 -12.78
CA LEU A 117 1.67 1.85 -12.50
C LEU A 117 0.36 2.25 -11.82
N GLN A 118 -0.67 2.50 -12.63
CA GLN A 118 -1.99 2.84 -12.13
C GLN A 118 -2.60 1.57 -11.56
N ASN A 119 -3.15 1.67 -10.35
CA ASN A 119 -3.93 0.58 -9.77
C ASN A 119 -5.02 0.19 -10.78
N PRO A 120 -5.17 -1.11 -11.11
CA PRO A 120 -6.14 -1.54 -12.09
C PRO A 120 -7.52 -1.03 -11.68
N LYS A 121 -8.24 -0.43 -12.64
CA LYS A 121 -9.59 0.03 -12.40
C LYS A 121 -10.45 -1.19 -12.05
N VAL A 122 -10.85 -1.32 -10.79
CA VAL A 122 -11.74 -2.38 -10.35
C VAL A 122 -13.10 -2.15 -11.01
N ILE A 123 -13.38 -2.89 -12.08
CA ILE A 123 -14.68 -2.89 -12.73
C ILE A 123 -15.59 -3.80 -11.90
N PRO A 124 -16.66 -3.28 -11.26
CA PRO A 124 -17.60 -4.14 -10.59
C PRO A 124 -18.26 -5.06 -11.62
N THR A 125 -18.21 -6.36 -11.39
CA THR A 125 -18.93 -7.33 -12.23
C THR A 125 -20.44 -7.10 -12.09
N ARG A 126 -21.21 -7.50 -13.13
CA ARG A 126 -22.69 -7.41 -13.20
C ARG A 126 -23.43 -8.31 -12.18
N GLY A 127 -22.84 -8.54 -11.01
CA GLY A 127 -23.43 -9.36 -9.97
C GLY A 127 -24.37 -8.54 -9.09
N ARG A 128 -23.81 -7.88 -8.07
CA ARG A 128 -24.59 -7.33 -6.96
C ARG A 128 -24.54 -5.80 -6.97
N PRO A 129 -25.69 -5.10 -7.01
CA PRO A 129 -25.69 -3.65 -6.84
C PRO A 129 -25.08 -3.30 -5.48
N SER A 130 -24.23 -2.27 -5.47
CA SER A 130 -23.61 -1.75 -4.25
C SER A 130 -24.69 -1.29 -3.28
N GLY A 131 -24.76 -1.90 -2.09
CA GLY A 131 -25.70 -1.50 -1.04
C GLY A 131 -26.77 -2.54 -0.66
N THR A 132 -26.85 -3.69 -1.32
CA THR A 132 -27.75 -4.76 -0.84
C THR A 132 -27.10 -5.49 0.33
N THR A 133 -27.43 -5.08 1.56
CA THR A 133 -27.20 -5.88 2.77
C THR A 133 -28.38 -6.83 2.93
N ASN A 134 -28.12 -8.12 3.23
CA ASN A 134 -29.19 -9.06 3.53
C ASN A 134 -29.95 -8.52 4.76
N LYS A 135 -31.20 -8.05 4.57
CA LYS A 135 -32.12 -7.90 5.70
C LYS A 135 -32.20 -9.28 6.36
N ARG A 136 -31.97 -9.35 7.67
CA ARG A 136 -32.25 -10.56 8.46
C ARG A 136 -33.73 -10.89 8.26
N SER A 137 -34.02 -11.79 7.33
CA SER A 137 -35.30 -12.46 7.24
C SER A 137 -35.43 -13.28 8.51
N THR A 138 -36.46 -12.99 9.30
CA THR A 138 -36.78 -13.77 10.50
C THR A 138 -37.38 -15.13 10.19
N ASN A 139 -37.63 -15.48 8.93
CA ASN A 139 -38.09 -16.81 8.51
C ASN A 139 -38.00 -16.93 6.99
N SER A 140 -37.01 -17.63 6.42
CA SER A 140 -37.10 -18.24 5.07
C SER A 140 -35.79 -18.95 4.67
N THR A 141 -35.36 -19.94 5.46
CA THR A 141 -34.63 -21.12 4.97
C THR A 141 -34.65 -22.14 6.11
N LYS A 142 -35.79 -22.81 6.33
CA LYS A 142 -35.75 -24.10 7.01
C LYS A 142 -35.30 -25.10 5.96
N ARG A 143 -34.17 -25.76 6.18
CA ARG A 143 -33.75 -26.91 5.38
C ARG A 143 -34.75 -28.03 5.65
N ASP A 144 -35.17 -28.72 4.60
CA ASP A 144 -35.85 -30.00 4.79
C ASP A 144 -34.88 -30.96 5.51
N PRO A 145 -35.32 -31.61 6.60
CA PRO A 145 -34.51 -32.57 7.30
C PRO A 145 -34.21 -33.75 6.37
N SER A 146 -32.95 -34.19 6.41
CA SER A 146 -32.47 -35.30 5.59
C SER A 146 -33.07 -36.62 6.08
N GLY A 147 -33.28 -37.60 5.18
CA GLY A 147 -33.83 -38.91 5.52
C GLY A 147 -33.01 -39.73 6.55
N PHE A 148 -31.79 -39.32 6.83
CA PHE A 148 -30.93 -39.89 7.88
C PHE A 148 -31.29 -39.41 9.30
N GLU A 149 -32.14 -38.40 9.44
CA GLU A 149 -32.59 -37.89 10.74
C GLU A 149 -33.76 -38.69 11.33
N PHE A 150 -34.34 -39.63 10.58
CA PHE A 150 -35.35 -40.56 11.09
C PHE A 150 -34.66 -41.76 11.76
N VAL A 151 -34.41 -41.64 13.06
CA VAL A 151 -34.08 -42.79 13.90
C VAL A 151 -35.40 -43.39 14.40
N VAL A 152 -35.75 -44.58 13.92
CA VAL A 152 -36.90 -45.36 14.43
C VAL A 152 -36.54 -45.87 15.82
N GLN A 153 -37.38 -45.56 16.81
CA GLN A 153 -37.31 -46.09 18.18
C GLN A 153 -38.11 -47.40 18.29
#